data_AF-A0A6G8G3D0-F1
#
_entry.id   AF-A0A6G8G3D0-F1
#
_cell.length_a   1.000
_cell.length_b   1.000
_cell.length_c   1.000
_cell.angle_alpha   90.00
_cell.angle_beta   90.00
_cell.angle_gamma   90.00
#
_symmetry.space_group_name_H-M   'P 1'
#
loop_
_entity.id
_entity.type
_entity.pdbx_description
1 polymer ?
#
loop_
_entity_poly.entity_id
_entity_poly.type
_entity_poly.pdbx_seq_one_letter_code
_entity_poly.pdbx_strand_id
1 'polypeptide(L)'
;MVEHLVRVVHEGGSARVLDAGCGTGRMGRFLADRGCSVVGVDLSPGMLAMARRDHPDLDVREASVTELPFENGSFDGVLFWYSLIHLPDDDAAVALAEAARVLRPGGYVLVGSQKGEGTVDVGARLRERGHDVALTRWHRGPRELIGLLRGAGLERVARLVREPIGREREGQVFVLARRP
;
A
#
# COMPACT_ATOMS: atom_id res chain seq x y z
N MET A 1 -3.49 -5.34 -12.10
CA MET A 1 -3.10 -5.83 -10.76
C MET A 1 -4.13 -5.50 -9.70
N VAL A 2 -4.56 -4.24 -9.52
CA VAL A 2 -5.63 -3.93 -8.53
C VAL A 2 -6.94 -4.64 -8.86
N GLU A 3 -7.36 -4.68 -10.12
CA GLU A 3 -8.52 -5.50 -10.54
C GLU A 3 -8.36 -6.99 -10.21
N HIS A 4 -7.13 -7.49 -10.26
CA HIS A 4 -6.84 -8.87 -9.91
C HIS A 4 -6.96 -9.08 -8.39
N LEU A 5 -6.49 -8.14 -7.56
CA LEU A 5 -6.74 -8.13 -6.12
C LEU A 5 -8.24 -8.16 -5.85
N VAL A 6 -9.02 -7.24 -6.45
CA VAL A 6 -10.48 -7.16 -6.29
C VAL A 6 -11.13 -8.50 -6.59
N ARG A 7 -10.76 -9.14 -7.72
CA ARG A 7 -11.31 -10.44 -8.08
C ARG A 7 -11.03 -11.51 -7.03
N VAL A 8 -9.77 -11.66 -6.60
CA VAL A 8 -9.40 -12.76 -5.68
C VAL A 8 -9.95 -12.56 -4.26
N VAL A 9 -10.12 -11.32 -3.79
CA VAL A 9 -10.71 -11.09 -2.46
C VAL A 9 -12.22 -11.39 -2.45
N HIS A 10 -12.89 -11.28 -3.60
CA HIS A 10 -14.32 -11.62 -3.74
C HIS A 10 -14.60 -13.10 -3.96
N GLU A 11 -13.60 -13.93 -4.30
CA GLU A 11 -13.79 -15.39 -4.40
C GLU A 11 -14.27 -16.00 -3.07
N GLY A 12 -14.05 -15.32 -1.95
CA GLY A 12 -14.56 -15.68 -0.62
C GLY A 12 -15.88 -15.01 -0.20
N GLY A 13 -16.53 -14.23 -1.08
CA GLY A 13 -17.76 -13.49 -0.77
C GLY A 13 -17.56 -11.97 -0.67
N SER A 14 -18.22 -11.32 0.29
CA SER A 14 -18.00 -9.89 0.56
C SER A 14 -16.57 -9.66 1.03
N ALA A 15 -15.88 -8.68 0.45
CA ALA A 15 -14.47 -8.44 0.69
C ALA A 15 -14.24 -7.13 1.47
N ARG A 16 -13.63 -7.25 2.66
CA ARG A 16 -13.13 -6.12 3.44
C ARG A 16 -11.67 -5.86 3.11
N VAL A 17 -11.36 -4.66 2.63
CA VAL A 17 -10.02 -4.28 2.15
C VAL A 17 -9.48 -3.07 2.90
N LEU A 18 -8.22 -3.16 3.33
CA LEU A 18 -7.46 -2.05 3.89
C LEU A 18 -6.69 -1.32 2.77
N ASP A 19 -6.91 -0.02 2.59
CA ASP A 19 -6.06 0.88 1.81
C ASP A 19 -4.98 1.47 2.76
N ALA A 20 -3.81 0.84 2.79
CA ALA A 20 -2.73 1.14 3.74
C ALA A 20 -1.82 2.25 3.20
N GLY A 21 -1.89 3.43 3.82
CA GLY A 21 -1.33 4.67 3.27
C GLY A 21 -2.23 5.25 2.17
N CYS A 22 -3.51 5.44 2.50
CA CYS A 22 -4.57 5.77 1.56
C CYS A 22 -4.47 7.18 0.95
N GLY A 23 -3.64 8.06 1.53
CA GLY A 23 -3.51 9.45 1.10
C GLY A 23 -4.87 10.13 1.05
N THR A 24 -5.22 10.68 -0.12
CA THR A 24 -6.50 11.35 -0.35
C THR A 24 -7.67 10.39 -0.64
N GLY A 25 -7.50 9.07 -0.43
CA GLY A 25 -8.57 8.07 -0.54
C GLY A 25 -8.90 7.61 -1.97
N ARG A 26 -8.09 7.97 -2.97
CA ARG A 26 -8.35 7.63 -4.38
C ARG A 26 -8.49 6.12 -4.60
N MET A 27 -7.58 5.32 -4.04
CA MET A 27 -7.60 3.87 -4.21
C MET A 27 -8.72 3.25 -3.39
N GLY A 28 -8.96 3.75 -2.18
CA GLY A 28 -10.12 3.36 -1.39
C GLY A 28 -11.44 3.56 -2.13
N ARG A 29 -11.64 4.70 -2.81
CA ARG A 29 -12.84 4.92 -3.64
C ARG A 29 -12.92 3.91 -4.79
N PHE A 30 -11.82 3.70 -5.50
CA PHE A 30 -11.75 2.74 -6.61
C PHE A 30 -12.15 1.32 -6.20
N LEU A 31 -11.74 0.89 -4.99
CA LEU A 31 -12.07 -0.41 -4.42
C LEU A 31 -13.54 -0.47 -3.98
N ALA A 32 -14.04 0.58 -3.33
CA ALA A 32 -15.44 0.67 -2.91
C ALA A 32 -16.41 0.63 -4.12
N ASP A 33 -16.05 1.29 -5.22
CA ASP A 33 -16.77 1.24 -6.51
C ASP A 33 -16.89 -0.17 -7.09
N ARG A 34 -16.06 -1.11 -6.61
CA ARG A 34 -16.04 -2.51 -7.04
C ARG A 34 -16.63 -3.45 -5.99
N GLY A 35 -17.36 -2.92 -5.01
CA GLY A 35 -18.08 -3.71 -4.01
C GLY A 35 -17.26 -4.11 -2.78
N CYS A 36 -16.01 -3.63 -2.65
CA CYS A 36 -15.25 -3.85 -1.41
C CYS A 36 -15.80 -2.97 -0.27
N SER A 37 -15.83 -3.50 0.95
CA SER A 37 -15.93 -2.70 2.18
C SER A 37 -14.54 -2.18 2.53
N VAL A 38 -14.33 -0.87 2.43
CA VAL A 38 -12.97 -0.30 2.49
C VAL A 38 -12.76 0.49 3.78
N VAL A 39 -11.60 0.26 4.41
CA VAL A 39 -11.04 1.15 5.43
C VAL A 39 -9.72 1.69 4.92
N GLY A 40 -9.51 3.01 5.00
CA GLY A 40 -8.24 3.66 4.68
C GLY A 40 -7.48 4.08 5.93
N VAL A 41 -6.16 3.94 5.94
CA VAL A 41 -5.29 4.53 6.98
C VAL A 41 -4.22 5.39 6.35
N ASP A 42 -3.88 6.51 6.98
CA ASP A 42 -2.74 7.34 6.59
C ASP A 42 -2.17 8.07 7.82
N LEU A 43 -0.88 8.42 7.78
CA LEU A 43 -0.22 9.19 8.84
C LEU A 43 -0.48 10.70 8.72
N SER A 44 -0.92 11.19 7.57
CA SER A 44 -1.08 12.62 7.31
C SER A 44 -2.51 13.10 7.61
N PRO A 45 -2.72 13.93 8.64
CA PRO A 45 -4.04 14.50 8.93
C PRO A 45 -4.57 15.34 7.75
N GLY A 46 -3.67 16.00 7.01
CA GLY A 46 -4.03 16.80 5.83
C GLY A 46 -4.56 15.95 4.67
N MET A 47 -3.92 14.81 4.40
CA MET A 47 -4.41 13.86 3.39
C MET A 47 -5.78 13.29 3.78
N LEU A 48 -5.94 12.91 5.05
CA LEU A 48 -7.20 12.39 5.57
C LEU A 48 -8.33 13.43 5.53
N ALA A 49 -8.03 14.71 5.80
CA ALA A 49 -9.00 15.79 5.65
C ALA A 49 -9.50 15.90 4.20
N MET A 50 -8.60 15.76 3.22
CA MET A 50 -8.99 15.72 1.80
C MET A 50 -9.79 14.45 1.48
N ALA A 51 -9.36 13.29 1.96
CA ALA A 51 -10.07 12.02 1.75
C ALA A 51 -11.52 12.10 2.27
N ARG A 52 -11.73 12.61 3.49
CA ARG A 52 -13.08 12.79 4.07
C ARG A 52 -13.92 13.79 3.30
N ARG A 53 -13.31 14.86 2.76
CA ARG A 53 -14.02 15.86 1.97
C ARG A 53 -14.44 15.30 0.61
N ASP A 54 -13.53 14.62 -0.08
CA ASP A 54 -13.73 14.18 -1.46
C ASP A 54 -14.49 12.83 -1.54
N HIS A 55 -14.43 12.03 -0.46
CA HIS A 55 -15.05 10.71 -0.34
C HIS A 55 -15.70 10.53 1.04
N PRO A 56 -16.80 11.24 1.34
CA PRO A 56 -17.39 11.27 2.69
C PRO A 56 -17.90 9.92 3.20
N ASP A 57 -18.17 8.97 2.30
CA ASP A 57 -18.65 7.64 2.64
C ASP A 57 -17.52 6.63 2.95
N LEU A 58 -16.24 7.01 2.78
CA LEU A 58 -15.11 6.14 3.11
C LEU A 58 -14.72 6.27 4.60
N ASP A 59 -14.58 5.13 5.28
CA ASP A 59 -13.97 5.07 6.62
C ASP A 59 -12.46 5.28 6.50
N VAL A 60 -11.98 6.46 6.90
CA VAL A 60 -10.55 6.79 6.89
C VAL A 60 -10.06 7.22 8.27
N ARG A 61 -8.93 6.66 8.69
CA ARG A 61 -8.39 6.79 10.05
C ARG A 61 -6.94 7.24 10.03
N GLU A 62 -6.54 7.99 11.05
CA GLU A 62 -5.15 8.34 11.28
C GLU A 62 -4.46 7.17 11.98
N ALA A 63 -3.48 6.56 11.33
CA ALA A 63 -2.71 5.44 11.87
C ALA A 63 -1.43 5.20 11.08
N SER A 64 -0.41 4.65 11.75
CA SER A 64 0.78 4.14 11.08
C SER A 64 0.51 2.79 10.44
N VAL A 65 1.07 2.55 9.26
CA VAL A 65 1.06 1.21 8.65
C VAL A 65 1.98 0.22 9.38
N THR A 66 2.87 0.70 10.25
CA THR A 66 3.72 -0.13 11.12
C THR A 66 3.06 -0.48 12.45
N GLU A 67 1.87 0.06 12.73
CA GLU A 67 1.10 -0.21 13.95
C GLU A 67 -0.39 -0.04 13.64
N LEU A 68 -0.99 -1.07 13.02
CA LEU A 68 -2.36 -1.01 12.53
C LEU A 68 -3.37 -1.21 13.68
N PRO A 69 -4.35 -0.31 13.87
CA PRO A 69 -5.31 -0.37 14.97
C PRO A 69 -6.48 -1.33 14.68
N PHE A 70 -6.15 -2.53 14.21
CA PHE A 70 -7.10 -3.58 13.84
C PHE A 70 -6.71 -4.91 14.45
N GLU A 71 -7.71 -5.76 14.67
CA GLU A 71 -7.51 -7.11 15.20
C GLU A 71 -6.82 -8.02 14.17
N ASN A 72 -6.42 -9.20 14.63
CA ASN A 72 -5.85 -10.20 13.73
C ASN A 72 -6.94 -10.73 12.78
N GLY A 73 -6.61 -10.91 11.51
CA GLY A 73 -7.53 -11.52 10.55
C GLY A 73 -8.77 -10.70 10.19
N SER A 74 -8.78 -9.38 10.42
CA SER A 74 -9.92 -8.51 10.15
C SER A 74 -10.18 -8.21 8.67
N PHE A 75 -9.22 -8.47 7.77
CA PHE A 75 -9.30 -8.09 6.35
C PHE A 75 -9.09 -9.27 5.40
N ASP A 76 -9.77 -9.21 4.26
CA ASP A 76 -9.59 -10.10 3.12
C ASP A 76 -8.43 -9.64 2.21
N GLY A 77 -8.25 -8.32 2.14
CA GLY A 77 -7.27 -7.67 1.29
C GLY A 77 -6.53 -6.53 1.99
N VAL A 78 -5.25 -6.35 1.67
CA VAL A 78 -4.48 -5.14 2.01
C VAL A 78 -3.85 -4.59 0.74
N LEU A 79 -3.95 -3.28 0.53
CA LEU A 79 -3.34 -2.58 -0.59
C LEU A 79 -2.31 -1.58 -0.07
N PHE A 80 -1.05 -1.75 -0.50
CA PHE A 80 -0.02 -0.72 -0.39
C PHE A 80 0.22 -0.13 -1.77
N TRP A 81 -0.45 0.97 -2.08
CA TRP A 81 -0.32 1.60 -3.39
C TRP A 81 0.65 2.78 -3.32
N TYR A 82 1.94 2.49 -3.52
CA TYR A 82 3.04 3.45 -3.40
C TYR A 82 3.25 4.04 -2.00
N SER A 83 2.73 3.39 -0.96
CA SER A 83 2.81 3.87 0.43
C SER A 83 4.04 3.36 1.20
N LEU A 84 4.64 2.23 0.80
CA LEU A 84 5.87 1.71 1.43
C LEU A 84 7.15 2.41 0.96
N ILE A 85 7.06 3.30 -0.03
CA ILE A 85 8.23 3.88 -0.71
C ILE A 85 8.97 4.88 0.17
N HIS A 86 8.37 5.35 1.26
CA HIS A 86 8.99 6.27 2.21
C HIS A 86 9.53 5.60 3.46
N LEU A 87 9.38 4.27 3.56
CA LEU A 87 9.88 3.49 4.68
C LEU A 87 11.24 2.87 4.34
N PRO A 88 12.24 2.90 5.23
CA PRO A 88 13.41 2.03 5.13
C PRO A 88 13.00 0.56 5.17
N ASP A 89 13.92 -0.34 4.86
CA ASP A 89 13.60 -1.77 4.73
C ASP A 89 13.12 -2.41 6.04
N ASP A 90 13.66 -2.00 7.19
CA ASP A 90 13.23 -2.49 8.50
C ASP A 90 11.76 -2.09 8.78
N ASP A 91 11.41 -0.83 8.57
CA ASP A 91 10.04 -0.34 8.75
C ASP A 91 9.07 -0.93 7.71
N ALA A 92 9.52 -1.12 6.47
CA ALA A 92 8.72 -1.77 5.44
C ALA A 92 8.47 -3.25 5.79
N ALA A 93 9.43 -3.93 6.41
CA ALA A 93 9.24 -5.29 6.92
C ALA A 93 8.20 -5.30 8.06
N VAL A 94 8.25 -4.34 8.98
CA VAL A 94 7.24 -4.19 10.05
C VAL A 94 5.86 -3.94 9.47
N ALA A 95 5.72 -3.03 8.51
CA ALA A 95 4.43 -2.75 7.86
C ALA A 95 3.85 -3.97 7.13
N LEU A 96 4.70 -4.78 6.50
CA LEU A 96 4.27 -6.02 5.85
C LEU A 96 3.91 -7.11 6.87
N ALA A 97 4.58 -7.16 8.02
CA ALA A 97 4.21 -8.05 9.12
C ALA A 97 2.85 -7.66 9.71
N GLU A 98 2.58 -6.37 9.90
CA GLU A 98 1.26 -5.86 10.30
C GLU A 98 0.19 -6.20 9.27
N ALA A 99 0.46 -6.06 7.98
CA ALA A 99 -0.45 -6.48 6.92
C ALA A 99 -0.75 -7.98 6.99
N ALA A 100 0.28 -8.83 7.18
CA ALA A 100 0.09 -10.25 7.38
C ALA A 100 -0.76 -10.55 8.62
N ARG A 101 -0.54 -9.82 9.73
CA ARG A 101 -1.30 -9.98 10.97
C ARG A 101 -2.80 -9.71 10.79
N VAL A 102 -3.15 -8.58 10.16
CA VAL A 102 -4.54 -8.15 9.98
C VAL A 102 -5.27 -8.87 8.85
N LEU A 103 -4.55 -9.49 7.91
CA LEU A 103 -5.16 -10.35 6.88
C LEU A 103 -5.67 -11.65 7.48
N ARG A 104 -6.84 -12.16 7.11
CA ARG A 104 -7.24 -13.53 7.49
C ARG A 104 -6.36 -14.58 6.78
N PRO A 105 -6.28 -15.83 7.28
CA PRO A 105 -5.72 -16.93 6.50
C PRO A 105 -6.37 -17.01 5.12
N GLY A 106 -5.54 -17.15 4.09
CA GLY A 106 -5.95 -17.11 2.70
C GLY A 106 -6.16 -15.71 2.10
N GLY A 107 -6.07 -14.63 2.88
CA GLY A 107 -6.21 -13.24 2.42
C GLY A 107 -5.02 -12.75 1.59
N TYR A 108 -5.17 -11.62 0.90
CA TYR A 108 -4.22 -11.15 -0.11
C TYR A 108 -3.65 -9.76 0.20
N VAL A 109 -2.37 -9.55 -0.11
CA VAL A 109 -1.76 -8.21 -0.14
C VAL A 109 -1.29 -7.88 -1.54
N LEU A 110 -1.55 -6.65 -1.99
CA LEU A 110 -0.97 -6.10 -3.21
C LEU A 110 -0.07 -4.92 -2.86
N VAL A 111 1.18 -4.98 -3.29
CA VAL A 111 2.13 -3.85 -3.19
C VAL A 111 2.41 -3.32 -4.59
N GLY A 112 2.21 -2.01 -4.79
CA GLY A 112 2.70 -1.25 -5.94
C GLY A 112 3.83 -0.32 -5.53
N SER A 113 4.92 -0.30 -6.30
CA SER A 113 6.11 0.52 -6.01
C SER A 113 6.82 0.93 -7.29
N GLN A 114 7.57 2.04 -7.25
CA GLN A 114 8.55 2.33 -8.28
C GLN A 114 9.70 1.30 -8.20
N LYS A 115 10.09 0.77 -9.36
CA LYS A 115 11.24 -0.11 -9.52
C LYS A 115 12.50 0.73 -9.58
N GLY A 116 13.51 0.33 -8.83
CA GLY A 116 14.85 0.89 -8.90
C GLY A 116 15.72 0.34 -7.78
N GLU A 117 16.86 0.97 -7.57
CA GLU A 117 17.81 0.65 -6.50
C GLU A 117 18.19 1.94 -5.74
N GLY A 118 18.65 1.76 -4.50
CA GLY A 118 19.08 2.86 -3.63
C GLY A 118 17.95 3.77 -3.17
N THR A 119 18.32 5.00 -2.79
CA THR A 119 17.41 6.01 -2.28
C THR A 119 17.46 7.30 -3.10
N VAL A 120 16.35 8.04 -3.13
CA VAL A 120 16.26 9.36 -3.75
C VAL A 120 15.63 10.33 -2.76
N ASP A 121 16.29 11.45 -2.52
CA ASP A 121 15.72 12.55 -1.75
C ASP A 121 14.71 13.31 -2.62
N VAL A 122 13.43 13.04 -2.38
CA VAL A 122 12.32 13.70 -3.09
C VAL A 122 11.84 14.96 -2.35
N GLY A 123 12.30 15.17 -1.12
CA GLY A 123 12.02 16.37 -0.32
C GLY A 123 12.86 17.58 -0.74
N ALA A 124 14.01 17.38 -1.40
CA ALA A 124 14.92 18.47 -1.80
C ALA A 124 14.22 19.64 -2.50
N ARG A 125 13.37 19.35 -3.50
CA ARG A 125 12.61 20.38 -4.23
C ARG A 125 11.52 21.06 -3.42
N LEU A 126 10.99 20.39 -2.40
CA LEU A 126 10.01 20.99 -1.50
C LEU A 126 10.70 21.95 -0.53
N ARG A 127 11.90 21.59 -0.05
CA ARG A 127 12.75 22.46 0.77
C ARG A 127 13.23 23.69 0.02
N GLU A 128 13.59 23.56 -1.26
CA GLU A 128 13.88 24.69 -2.15
C GLU A 128 12.69 25.68 -2.27
N ARG A 129 11.46 25.18 -2.08
CA ARG A 129 10.23 25.97 -2.10
C ARG A 129 9.77 26.44 -0.70
N GLY A 130 10.62 26.27 0.31
CA GLY A 130 10.36 26.72 1.69
C GLY A 130 9.56 25.77 2.56
N HIS A 131 9.34 24.52 2.14
CA HIS A 131 8.68 23.51 2.96
C HIS A 131 9.70 22.70 3.76
N ASP A 132 9.57 22.65 5.08
CA ASP A 132 10.44 21.83 5.94
C ASP A 132 9.99 20.36 5.91
N VAL A 133 10.49 19.61 4.92
CA VAL A 133 10.12 18.21 4.69
C VAL A 133 11.35 17.38 4.37
N ALA A 134 11.64 16.39 5.21
CA ALA A 134 12.55 15.29 4.92
C ALA A 134 11.74 14.14 4.31
N LEU A 135 11.92 13.87 3.02
CA LEU A 135 11.20 12.82 2.32
C LEU A 135 12.14 12.05 1.41
N THR A 136 12.51 10.85 1.86
CA THR A 136 13.33 9.92 1.11
C THR A 136 12.44 8.88 0.45
N ARG A 137 12.72 8.55 -0.80
CA ARG A 137 12.11 7.44 -1.50
C ARG A 137 13.11 6.29 -1.57
N TRP A 138 12.71 5.13 -1.06
CA TRP A 138 13.44 3.87 -1.09
C TRP A 138 12.99 3.08 -2.31
N HIS A 139 13.88 2.89 -3.27
CA HIS A 139 13.57 2.08 -4.43
C HIS A 139 13.84 0.61 -4.13
N ARG A 140 12.92 -0.23 -4.61
CA ARG A 140 13.02 -1.68 -4.47
C ARG A 140 12.82 -2.32 -5.82
N GLY A 141 13.74 -3.19 -6.19
CA GLY A 141 13.54 -4.09 -7.29
C GLY A 141 12.53 -5.19 -6.93
N PRO A 142 12.17 -6.02 -7.92
CA PRO A 142 11.23 -7.11 -7.70
C PRO A 142 11.77 -8.20 -6.77
N ARG A 143 13.09 -8.37 -6.66
CA ARG A 143 13.68 -9.40 -5.78
C ARG A 143 13.58 -8.98 -4.32
N GLU A 144 13.93 -7.73 -4.03
CA GLU A 144 13.90 -7.11 -2.71
C GLU A 144 12.47 -7.10 -2.16
N LEU A 145 11.51 -6.63 -2.95
CA LEU A 145 10.11 -6.58 -2.54
C LEU A 145 9.51 -7.97 -2.28
N ILE A 146 9.83 -8.97 -3.12
CA ILE A 146 9.42 -10.37 -2.86
C ILE A 146 10.10 -10.91 -1.60
N GLY A 147 11.36 -10.55 -1.36
CA GLY A 147 12.10 -10.94 -0.16
C GLY A 147 11.43 -10.44 1.12
N LEU A 148 11.04 -9.15 1.15
CA LEU A 148 10.33 -8.55 2.27
C LEU A 148 8.97 -9.22 2.53
N LEU A 149 8.18 -9.44 1.47
CA LEU A 149 6.89 -10.15 1.57
C LEU A 149 7.06 -11.56 2.17
N ARG A 150 8.04 -12.31 1.66
CA ARG A 150 8.35 -13.64 2.19
C ARG A 150 8.79 -13.59 3.66
N GLY A 151 9.60 -12.59 4.04
CA GLY A 151 10.03 -12.38 5.42
C GLY A 151 8.86 -12.15 6.39
N ALA A 152 7.77 -11.54 5.90
CA ALA A 152 6.52 -11.36 6.65
C ALA A 152 5.56 -12.57 6.56
N GLY A 153 6.00 -13.72 6.02
CA GLY A 153 5.17 -14.92 5.88
C GLY A 153 4.12 -14.84 4.77
N LEU A 154 4.29 -13.92 3.81
CA LEU A 154 3.38 -13.74 2.68
C LEU A 154 3.95 -14.41 1.42
N GLU A 155 3.17 -15.32 0.84
CA GLU A 155 3.58 -16.10 -0.33
C GLU A 155 3.20 -15.40 -1.62
N ARG A 156 4.18 -15.15 -2.50
CA ARG A 156 3.94 -14.50 -3.79
C ARG A 156 3.02 -15.34 -4.67
N VAL A 157 1.93 -14.73 -5.13
CA VAL A 157 0.99 -15.28 -6.12
C VAL A 157 1.35 -14.80 -7.52
N ALA A 158 1.52 -13.49 -7.69
CA ALA A 158 1.77 -12.89 -9.00
C ALA A 158 2.71 -11.70 -8.90
N ARG A 159 3.40 -11.40 -10.00
CA ARG A 159 4.23 -10.20 -10.15
C ARG A 159 4.06 -9.62 -11.55
N LEU A 160 3.93 -8.30 -11.62
CA LEU A 160 4.06 -7.53 -12.84
C LEU A 160 5.23 -6.55 -12.68
N VAL A 161 6.13 -6.52 -13.66
CA VAL A 161 7.15 -5.48 -13.81
C VAL A 161 6.91 -4.82 -15.16
N ARG A 162 6.89 -3.49 -15.20
CA ARG A 162 6.73 -2.75 -16.44
C ARG A 162 7.69 -1.58 -16.53
N GLU A 163 7.99 -1.19 -17.76
CA GLU A 163 8.72 0.03 -18.07
C GLU A 163 7.88 1.29 -17.75
N PRO A 164 8.53 2.45 -17.54
CA PRO A 164 7.85 3.72 -17.31
C PRO A 164 6.94 4.08 -18.50
N ILE A 165 5.78 4.68 -18.21
CA ILE A 165 4.87 5.21 -19.23
C ILE A 165 4.64 6.71 -19.05
N GLY A 166 4.50 7.43 -20.17
CA GLY A 166 4.19 8.86 -20.17
C GLY A 166 5.24 9.70 -19.45
N ARG A 167 4.89 10.24 -18.28
CA ARG A 167 5.76 11.13 -17.46
C ARG A 167 6.52 10.39 -16.35
N GLU A 168 6.33 9.08 -16.22
CA GLU A 168 7.04 8.28 -15.24
C GLU A 168 8.54 8.22 -15.58
N ARG A 169 9.38 8.36 -14.56
CA ARG A 169 10.84 8.25 -14.71
C ARG A 169 11.31 6.83 -14.48
N GLU A 170 10.72 6.17 -13.48
CA GLU A 170 11.08 4.82 -13.08
C GLU A 170 10.10 3.78 -13.64
N GLY A 171 10.60 2.58 -13.89
CA GLY A 171 9.74 1.42 -14.10
C GLY A 171 8.90 1.13 -12.86
N GLN A 172 7.91 0.26 -13.00
CA GLN A 172 6.99 -0.05 -11.91
C GLN A 172 7.00 -1.54 -11.58
N VAL A 173 6.88 -1.87 -10.31
CA VAL A 173 6.77 -3.24 -9.82
C VAL A 173 5.48 -3.38 -9.00
N PHE A 174 4.77 -4.46 -9.26
CA PHE A 174 3.56 -4.84 -8.54
C PHE A 174 3.69 -6.29 -8.11
N VAL A 175 3.47 -6.57 -6.83
CA VAL A 175 3.52 -7.93 -6.29
C VAL A 175 2.24 -8.21 -5.53
N LEU A 176 1.51 -9.24 -5.97
CA LEU A 176 0.39 -9.81 -5.22
C LEU A 176 0.92 -11.02 -4.45
N ALA A 177 0.64 -11.06 -3.16
CA ALA A 177 0.98 -12.17 -2.28
C ALA A 177 -0.25 -12.58 -1.45
N ARG A 178 -0.21 -13.79 -0.90
CA ARG A 178 -1.28 -14.38 -0.09
C ARG A 178 -0.72 -14.75 1.28
N ARG A 179 -1.52 -14.57 2.33
CA ARG A 179 -1.28 -15.15 3.65
C ARG A 179 -1.71 -16.62 3.60
N PRO A 180 -0.82 -17.61 3.84
CA PRO A 180 -1.19 -19.02 3.89
C PRO A 180 -2.25 -19.33 4.96
#